data_AF-A0A7L9WPP4-F1
#
_entry.id   AF-A0A7L9WPP4-F1
#
_cell.length_a   1.000
_cell.length_b   1.000
_cell.length_c   1.000
_cell.angle_alpha   90.00
_cell.angle_beta   90.00
_cell.angle_gamma   90.00
#
_symmetry.space_group_name_H-M   'P 1'
#
loop_
_entity.id
_entity.type
_entity.pdbx_description
1 polymer ?
#
loop_
_entity_poly.entity_id
_entity_poly.type
_entity_poly.pdbx_seq_one_letter_code
_entity_poly.pdbx_strand_id
1 'polypeptide(L)'
;MCYRPLMTPDLFPNKTLERIHWISLYLGLPDAGLDAAFPSEAACEARLYQVRWPDGPVCPDCFQTNVQFLDLRKVQTCRKCKKQFSLTSGTDLHGIHRGLRFYFGLAEEIIQYRQRGAMPTLRELQDDHGMAYATAIRLRSKLTKDLAKFHGGLLGRCICIDFPNLPPDMVFGSESHLLHLEGEMQRRRWQSVGIE
;
A
#
# COMPACT_ATOMS: atom_id res chain seq x y z
N MET A 1 -0.44 20.75 -28.56
CA MET A 1 0.56 20.31 -27.57
C MET A 1 0.35 18.82 -27.33
N CYS A 2 1.21 17.99 -27.91
CA CYS A 2 1.09 16.54 -27.87
C CYS A 2 1.40 16.04 -26.45
N TYR A 3 0.42 15.37 -25.84
CA TYR A 3 0.57 14.68 -24.57
C TYR A 3 1.50 13.49 -24.80
N ARG A 4 2.79 13.66 -24.48
CA ARG A 4 3.75 12.56 -24.49
C ARG A 4 3.29 11.58 -23.41
N PRO A 5 2.99 10.31 -23.74
CA PRO A 5 2.77 9.32 -22.69
C PRO A 5 4.09 9.26 -21.92
N LEU A 6 4.05 9.63 -20.64
CA LEU A 6 5.14 9.33 -19.73
C LEU A 6 5.25 7.81 -19.75
N MET A 7 6.22 7.28 -20.51
CA MET A 7 6.68 5.91 -20.36
C MET A 7 7.01 5.76 -18.89
N THR A 8 6.17 5.02 -18.17
CA THR A 8 6.53 4.54 -16.85
C THR A 8 7.77 3.68 -17.06
N PRO A 9 8.89 3.90 -16.36
CA PRO A 9 9.95 2.91 -16.33
C PRO A 9 9.30 1.58 -15.95
N ASP A 10 9.66 0.50 -16.64
CA ASP A 10 9.15 -0.83 -16.34
C ASP A 10 9.40 -1.09 -14.85
N LEU A 11 8.34 -1.02 -14.04
CA LEU A 11 8.42 -1.14 -12.58
C LEU A 11 8.85 -2.55 -12.16
N PHE A 12 8.78 -3.50 -13.10
CA PHE A 12 9.08 -4.90 -12.90
C PHE A 12 10.00 -5.41 -14.01
N PRO A 13 10.89 -6.38 -13.73
CA PRO A 13 11.80 -6.93 -14.74
C PRO A 13 11.10 -7.70 -15.87
N ASN A 14 9.93 -8.27 -15.60
CA ASN A 14 9.11 -8.96 -16.59
C ASN A 14 7.64 -9.04 -16.13
N LYS A 15 6.75 -9.44 -17.04
CA LYS A 15 5.30 -9.55 -16.78
C LYS A 15 4.94 -10.62 -15.74
N THR A 16 5.69 -11.72 -15.66
CA THR A 16 5.45 -12.79 -14.67
C THR A 16 5.64 -12.27 -13.26
N LEU A 17 6.74 -11.56 -13.01
CA LEU A 17 7.03 -10.93 -11.72
C LEU A 17 6.03 -9.82 -11.39
N GLU A 18 5.61 -9.02 -12.38
CA GLU A 18 4.54 -8.03 -12.20
C GLU A 18 3.23 -8.71 -11.76
N ARG A 19 2.84 -9.80 -12.43
CA ARG A 19 1.61 -10.53 -12.10
C ARG A 19 1.65 -11.17 -10.73
N ILE A 20 2.74 -11.87 -10.42
CA ILE A 20 3.00 -12.43 -9.09
C ILE A 20 2.86 -11.34 -8.03
N HIS A 21 3.51 -10.19 -8.23
CA HIS A 21 3.48 -9.09 -7.28
C HIS A 21 2.06 -8.59 -7.00
N TRP A 22 1.30 -8.25 -8.05
CA TRP A 22 -0.04 -7.69 -7.87
C TRP A 22 -1.07 -8.70 -7.36
N ILE A 23 -0.96 -9.97 -7.76
CA ILE A 23 -1.83 -11.03 -7.23
C ILE A 23 -1.49 -11.29 -5.77
N SER A 24 -0.21 -11.34 -5.39
CA SER A 24 0.20 -11.48 -3.99
C SER A 24 -0.32 -10.36 -3.11
N LEU A 25 -0.25 -9.10 -3.56
CA LEU A 25 -0.84 -7.98 -2.82
C LEU A 25 -2.36 -8.09 -2.70
N TYR A 26 -3.05 -8.48 -3.78
CA TYR A 26 -4.50 -8.69 -3.75
C TYR A 26 -4.89 -9.79 -2.76
N LEU A 27 -4.20 -10.92 -2.78
CA LEU A 27 -4.44 -12.02 -1.85
C LEU A 27 -4.11 -11.64 -0.42
N GLY A 28 -3.14 -10.76 -0.19
CA GLY A 28 -2.81 -10.25 1.14
C GLY A 28 -3.84 -9.27 1.71
N LEU A 29 -4.75 -8.70 0.92
CA LEU A 29 -5.81 -7.81 1.44
C LEU A 29 -6.73 -8.56 2.40
N PRO A 30 -7.24 -7.92 3.46
CA PRO A 30 -8.08 -8.58 4.45
C PRO A 30 -9.36 -9.13 3.84
N ASP A 31 -9.72 -10.38 4.14
CA ASP A 31 -10.92 -11.02 3.58
C ASP A 31 -12.21 -10.35 4.06
N ALA A 32 -12.24 -9.89 5.32
CA ALA A 32 -13.35 -9.11 5.87
C ALA A 32 -13.41 -7.66 5.36
N GLY A 33 -12.44 -7.24 4.53
CA GLY A 33 -12.32 -5.88 4.01
C GLY A 33 -11.60 -4.90 4.95
N LEU A 34 -11.15 -3.78 4.37
CA LEU A 34 -10.41 -2.76 5.13
C LEU A 34 -11.23 -2.09 6.24
N ASP A 35 -12.55 -2.00 6.07
CA ASP A 35 -13.41 -1.39 7.09
C ASP A 35 -13.46 -2.20 8.39
N ALA A 36 -13.44 -3.53 8.28
CA ALA A 36 -13.36 -4.41 9.44
C ALA A 36 -11.96 -4.40 10.07
N ALA A 37 -10.91 -4.44 9.23
CA ALA A 37 -9.52 -4.48 9.71
C ALA A 37 -9.06 -3.12 10.31
N PHE A 38 -9.51 -2.00 9.75
CA PHE A 38 -9.12 -0.64 10.12
C PHE A 38 -10.34 0.28 10.23
N PRO A 39 -11.19 0.10 11.26
CA PRO A 39 -12.47 0.79 11.39
C PRO A 39 -12.37 2.29 11.69
N SER A 40 -11.17 2.80 11.99
CA SER A 40 -10.97 4.20 12.35
C SER A 40 -9.61 4.73 11.91
N GLU A 41 -9.50 6.07 11.85
CA GLU A 41 -8.23 6.75 11.59
C GLU A 41 -7.15 6.37 12.64
N ALA A 42 -7.56 6.20 13.91
CA ALA A 42 -6.66 5.77 14.98
C ALA A 42 -6.13 4.34 14.76
N ALA A 43 -6.95 3.44 14.20
CA ALA A 43 -6.50 2.08 13.84
C ALA A 43 -5.49 2.13 12.68
N CYS A 44 -5.71 2.99 11.68
CA CYS A 44 -4.74 3.22 10.60
C CYS A 44 -3.42 3.82 11.12
N GLU A 45 -3.49 4.81 12.03
CA GLU A 45 -2.31 5.39 12.69
C GLU A 45 -1.53 4.33 13.47
N ALA A 46 -2.21 3.50 14.26
CA ALA A 46 -1.59 2.42 15.03
C ALA A 46 -0.91 1.39 14.12
N ARG A 47 -1.58 0.98 13.03
CA ARG A 47 -0.99 0.04 12.05
C ARG A 47 0.24 0.64 11.38
N LEU A 48 0.15 1.88 10.91
CA LEU A 48 1.28 2.56 10.28
C LEU A 48 2.46 2.70 11.24
N TYR A 49 2.20 2.99 12.52
CA TYR A 49 3.23 3.05 13.55
C TYR A 49 3.95 1.70 13.69
N GLN A 50 3.22 0.60 13.84
CA GLN A 50 3.79 -0.75 13.95
C GLN A 50 4.62 -1.13 12.73
N VAL A 51 4.12 -0.85 11.52
CA VAL A 51 4.82 -1.18 10.26
C VAL A 51 6.08 -0.34 10.06
N ARG A 52 6.06 0.93 10.48
CA ARG A 52 7.23 1.81 10.37
C ARG A 52 8.30 1.48 11.39
N TRP A 53 7.87 1.14 12.60
CA TRP A 53 8.69 1.15 13.81
C TRP A 53 8.37 -0.04 14.71
N PRO A 54 8.65 -1.28 14.25
CA PRO A 54 8.40 -2.49 15.04
C PRO A 54 9.16 -2.47 16.38
N ASP A 55 10.37 -1.91 16.38
CA ASP A 55 11.24 -1.81 17.56
C ASP A 55 11.24 -0.41 18.20
N GLY A 56 10.24 0.42 17.86
CA GLY A 56 10.12 1.79 18.36
C GLY A 56 10.61 2.88 17.39
N PRO A 57 10.34 4.15 17.71
CA PRO A 57 10.38 5.23 16.75
C PRO A 57 11.80 5.64 16.35
N VAL A 58 12.02 5.77 15.04
CA VAL A 58 13.31 6.19 14.46
C VAL A 58 13.17 7.56 13.80
N CYS A 59 14.05 8.50 14.16
CA CYS A 59 14.08 9.82 13.55
C CYS A 59 14.40 9.74 12.05
N PRO A 60 13.58 10.33 11.16
CA PRO A 60 13.82 10.27 9.71
C PRO A 60 15.03 11.11 9.25
N ASP A 61 15.50 12.07 10.06
CA ASP A 61 16.62 12.94 9.69
C ASP A 61 17.99 12.38 10.07
N CYS A 62 18.09 11.74 11.24
CA CYS A 62 19.38 11.30 11.80
C CYS A 62 19.41 9.82 12.20
N PHE A 63 18.32 9.09 11.95
CA PHE A 63 18.20 7.63 12.11
C PHE A 63 18.43 7.12 13.52
N GLN A 64 18.15 7.95 14.53
CA GLN A 64 18.37 7.61 15.93
C GLN A 64 17.05 7.26 16.61
N THR A 65 17.10 6.30 17.52
CA THR A 65 15.95 5.74 18.27
C THR A 65 15.62 6.52 19.54
N ASN A 66 16.49 7.46 19.95
CA ASN A 66 16.25 8.30 21.12
C ASN A 66 15.22 9.40 20.78
N VAL A 67 13.96 9.01 20.79
CA VAL A 67 12.81 9.80 20.37
C VAL A 67 11.80 9.84 21.52
N GLN A 68 11.24 11.03 21.76
CA GLN A 68 10.18 11.25 22.73
C GLN A 68 8.87 11.55 22.02
N PHE A 69 7.81 10.83 22.38
CA PHE A 69 6.47 11.14 21.90
C PHE A 69 5.84 12.26 22.72
N LEU A 70 5.25 13.23 22.02
CA LEU A 70 4.48 14.32 22.59
C LEU A 70 3.01 14.10 22.25
N ASP A 71 2.29 13.47 23.18
CA ASP A 71 0.92 13.00 22.99
C ASP A 71 -0.05 14.13 22.60
N LEU A 72 0.01 15.27 23.31
CA LEU A 72 -0.83 16.46 23.07
C LEU A 72 -0.77 17.00 21.63
N ARG A 73 0.33 16.76 20.92
CA ARG A 73 0.55 17.27 19.56
C ARG A 73 0.61 16.15 18.52
N LYS A 74 0.51 14.88 18.93
CA LYS A 74 0.75 13.70 18.10
C LYS A 74 2.06 13.78 17.29
N VAL A 75 3.11 14.37 17.87
CA VAL A 75 4.43 14.49 17.21
C VAL A 75 5.53 13.81 18.00
N GLN A 76 6.53 13.35 17.29
CA GLN A 76 7.75 12.75 17.82
C GLN A 76 8.86 13.82 17.83
N THR A 77 9.66 13.86 18.91
CA THR A 77 10.83 14.75 19.01
C THR A 77 12.09 13.92 19.16
N CYS A 78 13.04 14.07 18.22
CA CYS A 78 14.33 13.43 18.35
C CYS A 78 15.19 14.14 19.39
N ARG A 79 15.68 13.42 20.41
CA ARG A 79 16.53 14.03 21.44
C ARG A 79 17.94 14.36 20.96
N LYS A 80 18.41 13.74 19.86
CA LYS A 80 19.72 14.00 19.26
C LYS A 80 19.74 15.27 18.41
N CYS A 81 18.93 15.34 17.34
CA CYS A 81 18.91 16.48 16.43
C CYS A 81 17.87 17.55 16.77
N LYS A 82 17.06 17.33 17.82
CA LYS A 82 15.99 18.24 18.30
C LYS A 82 14.86 18.51 17.31
N LYS A 83 14.87 17.88 16.13
CA LYS A 83 13.80 18.00 15.13
C LYS A 83 12.54 17.28 15.58
N GLN A 84 11.41 17.87 15.25
CA GLN A 84 10.08 17.27 15.40
C GLN A 84 9.66 16.61 14.09
N PHE A 85 8.97 15.48 14.19
CA PHE A 85 8.44 14.76 13.05
C PHE A 85 7.13 14.07 13.38
N SER A 86 6.29 13.86 12.38
CA SER A 86 5.02 13.14 12.50
C SER A 86 5.19 11.68 12.12
N LEU A 87 4.14 10.88 12.36
CA LEU A 87 4.09 9.48 11.91
C LEU A 87 4.28 9.31 10.40
N THR A 88 3.97 10.31 9.57
CA THR A 88 4.13 10.24 8.12
C THR A 88 5.39 10.93 7.60
N SER A 89 6.15 11.61 8.45
CA SER A 89 7.40 12.27 8.06
C SER A 89 8.40 11.30 7.44
N GLY A 90 9.05 11.72 6.35
CA GLY A 90 10.01 10.88 5.62
C GLY A 90 9.38 9.74 4.82
N THR A 91 8.08 9.79 4.50
CA THR A 91 7.40 8.79 3.65
C THR A 91 6.61 9.44 2.53
N ASP A 92 6.12 8.60 1.63
CA ASP A 92 5.15 8.97 0.61
C ASP A 92 3.78 9.42 1.21
N LEU A 93 3.59 9.32 2.53
CA LEU A 93 2.42 9.86 3.22
C LEU A 93 2.70 11.21 3.90
N HIS A 94 3.87 11.80 3.69
CA HIS A 94 4.16 13.11 4.27
C HIS A 94 3.26 14.19 3.67
N GLY A 95 2.68 15.04 4.54
CA GLY A 95 1.83 16.17 4.13
C GLY A 95 0.45 15.76 3.58
N ILE A 96 -0.05 14.57 3.93
CA ILE A 96 -1.40 14.15 3.53
C ILE A 96 -2.48 14.96 4.26
N HIS A 97 -3.58 15.24 3.57
CA HIS A 97 -4.70 16.03 4.10
C HIS A 97 -6.01 15.25 4.23
N ARG A 98 -6.15 14.07 3.60
CA ARG A 98 -7.40 13.27 3.60
C ARG A 98 -7.44 12.14 4.64
N GLY A 99 -6.45 12.06 5.55
CA GLY A 99 -6.34 10.99 6.56
C GLY A 99 -5.85 9.65 5.97
N LEU A 100 -5.24 8.81 6.79
CA LEU A 100 -4.70 7.50 6.42
C LEU A 100 -5.77 6.52 5.94
N ARG A 101 -6.99 6.58 6.50
CA ARG A 101 -8.09 5.70 6.07
C ARG A 101 -8.40 5.86 4.59
N PHE A 102 -8.37 7.09 4.08
CA PHE A 102 -8.50 7.38 2.65
C PHE A 102 -7.37 6.76 1.81
N TYR A 103 -6.11 6.87 2.26
CA TYR A 103 -4.97 6.31 1.53
C TYR A 103 -4.95 4.77 1.54
N PHE A 104 -5.43 4.15 2.62
CA PHE A 104 -5.57 2.70 2.70
C PHE A 104 -6.63 2.21 1.70
N GLY A 105 -7.80 2.84 1.67
CA GLY A 105 -8.85 2.53 0.70
C GLY A 105 -8.40 2.74 -0.75
N LEU A 106 -7.75 3.87 -1.05
CA LEU A 106 -7.26 4.12 -2.41
C LEU A 106 -6.13 3.16 -2.82
N ALA A 107 -5.32 2.69 -1.86
CA ALA A 107 -4.31 1.67 -2.12
C ALA A 107 -4.93 0.29 -2.41
N GLU A 108 -5.96 -0.11 -1.65
CA GLU A 108 -6.76 -1.31 -1.92
C GLU A 108 -7.38 -1.23 -3.32
N GLU A 109 -8.02 -0.11 -3.67
CA GLU A 109 -8.63 0.09 -4.99
C GLU A 109 -7.59 -0.12 -6.12
N ILE A 110 -6.41 0.49 -6.00
CA ILE A 110 -5.32 0.30 -6.97
C ILE A 110 -4.88 -1.17 -7.06
N ILE A 111 -4.74 -1.87 -5.94
CA ILE A 111 -4.39 -3.29 -5.92
C ILE A 111 -5.47 -4.13 -6.65
N GLN A 112 -6.76 -3.85 -6.39
CA GLN A 112 -7.87 -4.55 -7.02
C GLN A 112 -7.92 -4.35 -8.55
N TYR A 113 -7.58 -3.16 -9.05
CA TYR A 113 -7.43 -2.93 -10.49
C TYR A 113 -6.20 -3.64 -11.07
N ARG A 114 -5.06 -3.53 -10.37
CA ARG A 114 -3.76 -4.04 -10.86
C ARG A 114 -3.70 -5.55 -10.98
N GLN A 115 -4.30 -6.30 -10.06
CA GLN A 115 -4.36 -7.77 -10.17
C GLN A 115 -5.09 -8.23 -11.45
N ARG A 116 -5.99 -7.40 -12.00
CA ARG A 116 -6.69 -7.65 -13.27
C ARG A 116 -5.89 -7.18 -14.49
N GLY A 117 -4.74 -6.52 -14.29
CA GLY A 117 -3.97 -5.89 -15.35
C GLY A 117 -4.50 -4.54 -15.79
N ALA A 118 -5.34 -3.89 -14.97
CA ALA A 118 -5.93 -2.59 -15.24
C ALA A 118 -5.42 -1.52 -14.27
N MET A 119 -5.89 -0.29 -14.47
CA MET A 119 -5.68 0.84 -13.55
C MET A 119 -6.93 1.71 -13.51
N PRO A 120 -7.29 2.28 -12.35
CA PRO A 120 -8.35 3.26 -12.30
C PRO A 120 -7.99 4.45 -13.17
N THR A 121 -8.95 4.91 -13.96
CA THR A 121 -8.81 6.11 -14.77
C THR A 121 -8.75 7.33 -13.87
N LEU A 122 -8.17 8.41 -14.38
CA LEU A 122 -8.06 9.65 -13.63
C LEU A 122 -9.41 10.31 -13.38
N ARG A 123 -10.42 10.01 -14.22
CA ARG A 123 -11.78 10.53 -14.10
C ARG A 123 -12.58 9.75 -13.07
N GLU A 124 -12.51 8.42 -13.08
CA GLU A 124 -13.08 7.58 -12.00
C GLU A 124 -12.56 8.05 -10.63
N LEU A 125 -11.23 8.19 -10.48
CA LEU A 125 -10.65 8.70 -9.24
C LEU A 125 -11.10 10.12 -8.88
N GLN A 126 -11.37 10.96 -9.87
CA GLN A 126 -11.84 12.32 -9.64
C GLN A 126 -13.27 12.32 -9.08
N ASP A 127 -14.14 11.58 -9.76
CA ASP A 127 -15.57 11.58 -9.55
C ASP A 127 -15.93 10.79 -8.27
N ASP A 128 -15.34 9.61 -8.08
CA ASP A 128 -15.64 8.72 -6.95
C ASP A 128 -15.16 9.29 -5.60
N HIS A 129 -14.06 10.06 -5.62
CA HIS A 129 -13.43 10.59 -4.39
C HIS A 129 -13.58 12.11 -4.23
N GLY A 130 -14.33 12.78 -5.10
CA GLY A 130 -14.58 14.22 -5.03
C GLY A 130 -13.29 15.05 -4.93
N MET A 131 -12.29 14.70 -5.74
CA MET A 131 -10.99 15.38 -5.75
C MET A 131 -10.77 16.16 -7.04
N ALA A 132 -9.80 17.07 -7.05
CA ALA A 132 -9.38 17.70 -8.30
C ALA A 132 -8.65 16.70 -9.19
N TYR A 133 -8.83 16.77 -10.52
CA TYR A 133 -8.12 15.92 -11.50
C TYR A 133 -6.59 15.90 -11.31
N ALA A 134 -6.00 17.06 -11.03
CA ALA A 134 -4.56 17.16 -10.75
C ALA A 134 -4.15 16.38 -9.48
N THR A 135 -5.03 16.29 -8.49
CA THR A 135 -4.82 15.47 -7.29
C THR A 135 -4.90 13.98 -7.64
N ALA A 136 -5.87 13.58 -8.46
CA ALA A 136 -5.98 12.19 -8.94
C ALA A 136 -4.71 11.73 -9.67
N ILE A 137 -4.13 12.58 -10.55
CA ILE A 137 -2.84 12.29 -11.20
C ILE A 137 -1.74 12.03 -10.17
N ARG A 138 -1.57 12.96 -9.22
CA ARG A 138 -0.50 12.89 -8.21
C ARG A 138 -0.66 11.65 -7.33
N LEU A 139 -1.86 11.40 -6.82
CA LEU A 139 -2.13 10.26 -5.94
C LEU A 139 -1.94 8.94 -6.68
N ARG A 140 -2.54 8.79 -7.87
CA ARG A 140 -2.40 7.56 -8.66
C ARG A 140 -0.92 7.24 -8.95
N SER A 141 -0.15 8.24 -9.37
CA SER A 141 1.29 8.08 -9.64
C SER A 141 2.06 7.72 -8.37
N LYS A 142 1.80 8.41 -7.25
CA LYS A 142 2.50 8.21 -5.97
C LYS A 142 2.22 6.83 -5.38
N LEU A 143 0.95 6.45 -5.28
CA LEU A 143 0.53 5.17 -4.71
C LEU A 143 0.97 4.01 -5.59
N THR A 144 0.85 4.12 -6.93
CA THR A 144 1.36 3.09 -7.84
C THR A 144 2.85 2.84 -7.64
N LYS A 145 3.66 3.90 -7.47
CA LYS A 145 5.09 3.76 -7.24
C LYS A 145 5.42 3.14 -5.88
N ASP A 146 4.68 3.48 -4.82
CA ASP A 146 4.88 2.85 -3.51
C ASP A 146 4.48 1.38 -3.55
N LEU A 147 3.30 1.08 -4.07
CA LEU A 147 2.75 -0.26 -4.18
C LEU A 147 3.52 -1.17 -5.13
N ALA A 148 4.37 -0.64 -6.02
CA ALA A 148 5.26 -1.44 -6.86
C ALA A 148 6.56 -1.87 -6.14
N LYS A 149 6.87 -1.31 -4.96
CA LYS A 149 8.03 -1.72 -4.17
C LYS A 149 7.80 -3.09 -3.53
N PHE A 150 8.85 -3.72 -3.04
CA PHE A 150 8.78 -4.99 -2.29
C PHE A 150 7.71 -4.96 -1.17
N HIS A 151 6.89 -6.01 -1.09
CA HIS A 151 5.68 -6.09 -0.24
C HIS A 151 4.71 -4.90 -0.36
N GLY A 152 4.66 -4.27 -1.53
CA GLY A 152 3.81 -3.12 -1.80
C GLY A 152 4.25 -1.83 -1.11
N GLY A 153 5.54 -1.72 -0.77
CA GLY A 153 6.08 -0.53 -0.14
C GLY A 153 5.53 -0.32 1.26
N LEU A 154 5.30 0.94 1.63
CA LEU A 154 4.78 1.26 2.96
C LEU A 154 3.30 0.91 3.07
N LEU A 155 2.50 1.29 2.07
CA LEU A 155 1.06 1.08 2.09
C LEU A 155 0.70 -0.39 1.99
N GLY A 156 1.33 -1.14 1.10
CA GLY A 156 1.14 -2.59 0.97
C GLY A 156 1.40 -3.32 2.29
N ARG A 157 2.51 -3.04 2.98
CA ARG A 157 2.78 -3.63 4.31
C ARG A 157 1.76 -3.23 5.38
N CYS A 158 1.10 -2.08 5.24
CA CYS A 158 0.03 -1.69 6.16
C CYS A 158 -1.24 -2.50 5.92
N ILE A 159 -1.67 -2.63 4.67
CA ILE A 159 -3.00 -3.15 4.33
C ILE A 159 -3.03 -4.62 3.90
N CYS A 160 -1.91 -5.18 3.47
CA CYS A 160 -1.80 -6.59 3.11
C CYS A 160 -1.35 -7.38 4.34
N ILE A 161 -2.29 -8.00 5.04
CA ILE A 161 -2.09 -8.72 6.31
C ILE A 161 -2.38 -10.21 6.23
N ASP A 162 -3.11 -10.67 5.20
CA ASP A 162 -3.62 -12.04 5.08
C ASP A 162 -2.97 -12.78 3.90
N PHE A 163 -1.63 -12.85 3.88
CA PHE A 163 -0.94 -13.56 2.79
C PHE A 163 -1.22 -15.07 2.85
N PRO A 164 -1.49 -15.72 1.70
CA PRO A 164 -1.69 -17.15 1.67
C PRO A 164 -0.40 -17.90 2.01
N ASN A 165 -0.56 -19.09 2.61
CA ASN A 165 0.57 -19.98 2.84
C ASN A 165 1.01 -20.57 1.50
N LEU A 166 2.26 -20.31 1.15
CA LEU A 166 2.86 -20.77 -0.09
C LEU A 166 3.56 -22.13 0.13
N PRO A 167 3.53 -23.05 -0.85
CA PRO A 167 4.20 -24.34 -0.72
C PRO A 167 5.71 -24.19 -0.47
N PRO A 168 6.31 -25.00 0.43
CA PRO A 168 7.69 -24.81 0.88
C PRO A 168 8.73 -25.10 -0.21
N ASP A 169 8.40 -25.92 -1.19
CA ASP A 169 9.24 -26.32 -2.32
C ASP A 169 9.04 -25.43 -3.56
N MET A 170 8.20 -24.39 -3.46
CA MET A 170 7.89 -23.52 -4.57
C MET A 170 9.07 -22.62 -4.94
N VAL A 171 9.39 -22.58 -6.24
CA VAL A 171 10.37 -21.65 -6.77
C VAL A 171 9.73 -20.26 -6.91
N PHE A 172 10.12 -19.32 -6.05
CA PHE A 172 9.60 -17.96 -6.13
C PHE A 172 9.96 -17.28 -7.45
N GLY A 173 8.98 -16.59 -8.03
CA GLY A 173 9.15 -15.84 -9.28
C GLY A 173 9.02 -16.69 -10.56
N SER A 174 8.78 -17.99 -10.44
CA SER A 174 8.56 -18.90 -11.56
C SER A 174 7.12 -18.83 -12.10
N GLU A 175 6.87 -19.49 -13.23
CA GLU A 175 5.51 -19.73 -13.72
C GLU A 175 4.68 -20.59 -12.77
N SER A 176 5.28 -21.58 -12.09
CA SER A 176 4.57 -22.39 -11.10
C SER A 176 4.10 -21.56 -9.91
N HIS A 177 4.87 -20.55 -9.50
CA HIS A 177 4.45 -19.59 -8.50
C HIS A 177 3.25 -18.76 -8.97
N LEU A 178 3.30 -18.25 -10.20
CA LEU A 178 2.18 -17.50 -10.76
C LEU A 178 0.89 -18.34 -10.81
N LEU A 179 0.97 -19.57 -11.34
CA LEU A 179 -0.18 -20.47 -11.45
C LEU A 179 -0.80 -20.79 -10.08
N HIS A 180 0.03 -20.99 -9.06
CA HIS A 180 -0.47 -21.21 -7.70
C HIS A 180 -1.27 -20.00 -7.18
N LEU A 181 -0.71 -18.80 -7.32
CA LEU A 181 -1.37 -17.56 -6.89
C LEU A 181 -2.67 -17.30 -7.67
N GLU A 182 -2.70 -17.58 -8.98
CA GLU A 182 -3.91 -17.47 -9.78
C GLU A 182 -5.01 -18.43 -9.31
N GLY A 183 -4.64 -19.64 -8.90
CA GLY A 183 -5.55 -20.61 -8.30
C GLY A 183 -6.10 -20.17 -6.94
N GLU A 184 -5.28 -19.58 -6.07
CA GLU A 184 -5.74 -18.95 -4.82
C GLU A 184 -6.68 -17.77 -5.09
N MET A 185 -6.35 -16.92 -6.06
CA MET A 185 -7.18 -15.79 -6.46
C MET A 185 -8.54 -16.25 -6.97
N GLN A 186 -8.60 -17.33 -7.74
CA GLN A 186 -9.85 -17.90 -8.22
C GLN A 186 -10.70 -18.46 -7.08
N ARG A 187 -10.09 -19.15 -6.10
CA ARG A 187 -10.78 -19.63 -4.90
C ARG A 187 -11.38 -18.50 -4.08
N ARG A 188 -10.61 -17.43 -3.83
CA ARG A 188 -11.09 -16.24 -3.13
C ARG A 188 -12.29 -15.59 -3.84
N ARG A 189 -12.27 -15.55 -5.18
CA ARG A 189 -13.40 -15.06 -5.99
C ARG A 189 -14.63 -15.95 -5.82
N TRP A 190 -14.49 -17.28 -5.87
CA TRP A 190 -15.60 -18.22 -5.66
C TRP A 190 -16.24 -18.07 -4.28
N GLN A 191 -15.42 -17.96 -3.24
CA GLN A 191 -15.90 -17.70 -1.88
C GLN A 191 -16.70 -16.40 -1.80
N SER A 192 -16.26 -15.34 -2.46
CA SER A 192 -16.98 -14.04 -2.46
C SER A 192 -18.36 -14.09 -3.14
N VAL A 193 -18.60 -15.08 -4.01
CA VAL A 193 -19.89 -15.30 -4.68
C VAL A 193 -20.67 -16.50 -4.11
N GLY A 194 -20.19 -17.09 -3.01
CA GLY A 194 -20.86 -18.20 -2.32
C GLY A 194 -20.77 -19.54 -3.06
N ILE A 195 -19.75 -19.75 -3.88
CA ILE A 195 -19.48 -21.03 -4.54
C ILE A 195 -18.38 -21.74 -3.74
N GLU A 196 -18.70 -22.92 -3.21
CA GLU A 196 -17.74 -23.84 -2.56
C GLU A 196 -16.88 -24.59 -3.58
#